data_AF-A0A956QM28-F1
#
_entry.id   AF-A0A956QM28-F1
#
_cell.length_a   1.000
_cell.length_b   1.000
_cell.length_c   1.000
_cell.angle_alpha   90.00
_cell.angle_beta   90.00
_cell.angle_gamma   90.00
#
_symmetry.space_group_name_H-M   'P 1'
#
loop_
_entity.id
_entity.type
_entity.pdbx_description
1 polymer ?
#
loop_
_entity_poly.entity_id
_entity_poly.type
_entity_poly.pdbx_seq_one_letter_code
_entity_poly.pdbx_strand_id
1 'polypeptide(L)'
;MLIGASPRHAWQRLGTDPAGNEFQHHDSFDSGRDIVAVQTQTGEPDEPLRFRVDLAGASAQDKLDLYMLVDCKSGGRSDLPDGFRERTDHPWEVAVGLYDSQNNKVVSADGATHQGAVKDVRFANGAVEFSLDKSVLRAQGWSDEKSLDLQFFTARDFTPQITDTATADKPWDHGGRLSGALVTPGEASPPTPPPPPEPPSDKPKIYVAMHWHMHQPIYWPGQNIVETSHNPDNTDDPIGHVTWPDRVGGYTHYMADAVERNANLPHMGVQISWTGSLTENLNTLASHGIGFGQHWMDGYRAARRMQTSLGNPRLDFVGIAYHHPLMGLTTTGTPGDDRDGEIQIRMQQAMLEHTFGGPKTKGYFPPEQGFTERMIPLLSRTGYEWALVDNYHLERTAVGYPWSPSEKVEPPNPADQTTPAQPEYVQMHCEQNASNPVSGLG
;
A
#
# COMPACT_ATOMS: atom_id res chain seq x y z
N MET A 1 26.94 5.94 -10.49
CA MET A 1 26.66 6.58 -9.19
C MET A 1 25.85 7.84 -9.46
N LEU A 2 24.54 7.68 -9.67
CA LEU A 2 23.59 8.78 -9.58
C LEU A 2 23.21 8.86 -8.10
N ILE A 3 23.67 9.89 -7.42
CA ILE A 3 23.21 10.23 -6.07
C ILE A 3 21.82 10.82 -6.27
N GLY A 4 20.80 9.96 -6.34
CA GLY A 4 19.42 10.39 -6.14
C GLY A 4 19.33 10.97 -4.74
N ALA A 5 18.78 12.17 -4.60
CA ALA A 5 18.55 12.78 -3.29
C ALA A 5 17.83 11.75 -2.39
N SER A 6 18.38 11.50 -1.19
CA SER A 6 17.75 10.63 -0.20
C SER A 6 16.28 11.05 -0.04
N PRO A 7 15.30 10.11 -0.09
CA PRO A 7 13.88 10.42 0.09
C PRO A 7 13.59 11.24 1.36
N ARG A 8 14.50 11.18 2.34
CA ARG A 8 14.47 11.90 3.62
C ARG A 8 14.42 13.43 3.47
N HIS A 9 14.98 13.99 2.39
CA HIS A 9 15.03 15.43 2.16
C HIS A 9 14.02 15.92 1.11
N ALA A 10 13.13 15.06 0.61
CA ALA A 10 12.06 15.48 -0.28
C ALA A 10 10.81 15.86 0.51
N TRP A 11 10.11 16.92 0.10
CA TRP A 11 8.77 17.21 0.61
C TRP A 11 7.78 16.17 0.07
N GLN A 12 7.03 15.54 0.98
CA GLN A 12 6.03 14.53 0.70
C GLN A 12 4.67 15.07 1.08
N ARG A 13 3.70 14.98 0.17
CA ARG A 13 2.32 15.37 0.45
C ARG A 13 1.60 14.26 1.20
N LEU A 14 1.03 14.59 2.36
CA LEU A 14 0.30 13.66 3.22
C LEU A 14 -1.19 13.59 2.87
N GLY A 15 -1.78 14.72 2.51
CA GLY A 15 -3.20 14.82 2.17
C GLY A 15 -3.54 16.14 1.48
N THR A 16 -4.72 16.16 0.89
CA THR A 16 -5.35 17.35 0.30
C THR A 16 -6.77 17.45 0.77
N ASP A 17 -7.25 18.68 0.88
CA ASP A 17 -8.63 18.99 1.23
C ASP A 17 -9.21 20.02 0.23
N PRO A 18 -10.49 19.90 -0.17
CA PRO A 18 -11.10 20.84 -1.11
C PRO A 18 -11.27 22.24 -0.50
N ALA A 19 -10.76 23.27 -1.18
CA ALA A 19 -10.97 24.64 -0.73
C ALA A 19 -12.46 25.04 -0.65
N GLY A 20 -12.79 25.92 0.29
CA GLY A 20 -14.11 26.52 0.47
C GLY A 20 -15.07 25.68 1.30
N ASN A 21 -14.55 24.72 2.07
CA ASN A 21 -15.33 23.85 2.95
C ASN A 21 -15.10 24.14 4.45
N GLU A 22 -14.41 25.22 4.78
CA GLU A 22 -14.14 25.66 6.14
C GLU A 22 -15.41 26.18 6.84
N PHE A 23 -15.42 26.14 8.16
CA PHE A 23 -16.43 26.83 8.95
C PHE A 23 -16.26 28.34 8.82
N GLN A 24 -17.29 29.01 8.30
CA GLN A 24 -17.24 30.45 8.05
C GLN A 24 -17.64 31.27 9.28
N HIS A 25 -16.72 32.13 9.72
CA HIS A 25 -17.01 33.21 10.67
C HIS A 25 -17.48 34.49 9.98
N HIS A 26 -17.35 34.58 8.65
CA HIS A 26 -17.68 35.75 7.85
C HIS A 26 -16.89 37.00 8.27
N ASP A 27 -15.61 36.81 8.64
CA ASP A 27 -14.72 37.88 9.13
C ASP A 27 -13.66 38.31 8.12
N SER A 28 -13.77 37.86 6.87
CA SER A 28 -12.82 38.08 5.75
C SER A 28 -11.51 37.29 5.82
N PHE A 29 -11.31 36.48 6.87
CA PHE A 29 -10.11 35.65 7.05
C PHE A 29 -10.40 34.14 6.99
N ASP A 30 -11.61 33.75 6.61
CA ASP A 30 -12.07 32.35 6.54
C ASP A 30 -11.15 31.50 5.66
N SER A 31 -10.87 31.93 4.43
CA SER A 31 -9.96 31.20 3.52
C SER A 31 -8.53 31.11 4.05
N GLY A 32 -8.10 32.01 4.93
CA GLY A 32 -6.80 31.94 5.61
C GLY A 32 -6.73 30.87 6.70
N ARG A 33 -7.84 30.16 6.96
CA ARG A 33 -7.95 29.03 7.90
C ARG A 33 -8.35 27.72 7.22
N ASP A 34 -8.74 27.77 5.96
CA ASP A 34 -9.08 26.65 5.10
C ASP A 34 -7.81 25.91 4.65
N ILE A 35 -7.55 24.72 5.19
CA ILE A 35 -6.41 23.86 4.86
C ILE A 35 -6.70 23.20 3.52
N VAL A 36 -5.75 23.29 2.58
CA VAL A 36 -5.90 22.64 1.26
C VAL A 36 -4.90 21.52 1.01
N ALA A 37 -3.76 21.55 1.70
CA ALA A 37 -2.78 20.47 1.65
C ALA A 37 -1.88 20.45 2.88
N VAL A 38 -1.40 19.25 3.22
CA VAL A 38 -0.35 19.07 4.22
C VAL A 38 0.81 18.32 3.60
N GLN A 39 2.02 18.79 3.86
CA GLN A 39 3.27 18.19 3.42
C GLN A 39 4.21 18.01 4.61
N THR A 40 5.04 16.98 4.54
CA THR A 40 6.08 16.69 5.51
C THR A 40 7.43 16.45 4.83
N GLN A 41 8.51 16.70 5.54
CA GLN A 41 9.87 16.29 5.18
C GLN A 41 10.50 15.66 6.42
N THR A 42 10.88 14.39 6.32
CA THR A 42 11.30 13.61 7.50
C THR A 42 12.70 13.97 8.00
N GLY A 43 13.62 14.35 7.11
CA GLY A 43 15.03 14.58 7.43
C GLY A 43 15.77 13.31 7.88
N GLU A 44 17.07 13.44 8.14
CA GLU A 44 17.87 12.40 8.80
C GLU A 44 17.44 12.18 10.26
N PRO A 45 17.85 11.09 10.95
CA PRO A 45 17.45 10.83 12.34
C PRO A 45 17.85 11.93 13.34
N ASP A 46 18.92 12.66 13.10
CA ASP A 46 19.36 13.80 13.92
C ASP A 46 18.76 15.14 13.48
N GLU A 47 17.97 15.15 12.40
CA GLU A 47 17.25 16.32 11.91
C GLU A 47 15.78 16.33 12.37
N PRO A 48 15.16 17.53 12.50
CA PRO A 48 13.76 17.64 12.87
C PRO A 48 12.83 17.21 11.73
N LEU A 49 11.62 16.77 12.09
CA LEU A 49 10.51 16.65 11.13
C LEU A 49 10.09 18.05 10.71
N ARG A 50 9.87 18.29 9.41
CA ARG A 50 9.37 19.58 8.92
C ARG A 50 8.00 19.42 8.31
N PHE A 51 7.16 20.40 8.54
CA PHE A 51 5.79 20.41 8.06
C PHE A 51 5.50 21.70 7.31
N ARG A 52 4.64 21.57 6.32
CA ARG A 52 4.06 22.68 5.57
C ARG A 52 2.57 22.41 5.42
N VAL A 53 1.76 23.34 5.92
CA VAL A 53 0.30 23.32 5.79
C VAL A 53 -0.09 24.45 4.85
N ASP A 54 -0.54 24.10 3.66
CA ASP A 54 -1.02 25.07 2.67
C ASP A 54 -2.49 25.41 2.96
N LEU A 55 -2.83 26.70 2.81
CA LEU A 55 -4.12 27.28 3.09
C LEU A 55 -4.70 27.92 1.81
N ALA A 56 -6.02 27.94 1.65
CA ALA A 56 -6.66 28.48 0.44
C ALA A 56 -6.45 30.00 0.29
N GLY A 57 -6.35 30.71 1.41
CA GLY A 57 -6.16 32.15 1.50
C GLY A 57 -4.85 32.53 2.17
N ALA A 58 -4.58 33.84 2.26
CA ALA A 58 -3.37 34.33 2.91
C ALA A 58 -3.39 33.99 4.42
N SER A 59 -2.33 33.33 4.89
CA SER A 59 -2.09 33.06 6.31
C SER A 59 -1.82 34.36 7.07
N ALA A 60 -2.62 34.67 8.08
CA ALA A 60 -2.42 35.81 8.98
C ALA A 60 -2.22 35.31 10.41
N GLN A 61 -0.99 35.46 10.93
CA GLN A 61 -0.58 34.96 12.26
C GLN A 61 -1.34 35.59 13.45
N ASP A 62 -2.11 36.67 13.24
CA ASP A 62 -2.95 37.29 14.26
C ASP A 62 -4.45 36.95 14.09
N LYS A 63 -4.75 35.94 13.26
CA LYS A 63 -6.11 35.52 12.88
C LYS A 63 -6.29 34.00 12.86
N LEU A 64 -5.20 33.24 12.88
CA LEU A 64 -5.15 31.79 12.70
C LEU A 64 -4.32 31.15 13.82
N ASP A 65 -4.91 30.16 14.48
CA ASP A 65 -4.17 29.15 15.23
C ASP A 65 -4.13 27.84 14.43
N LEU A 66 -2.95 27.22 14.32
CA LEU A 66 -2.79 25.90 13.71
C LEU A 66 -2.45 24.87 14.78
N TYR A 67 -3.15 23.74 14.75
CA TYR A 67 -2.91 22.61 15.64
C TYR A 67 -2.54 21.35 14.86
N MET A 68 -1.65 20.56 15.45
CA MET A 68 -1.27 19.22 14.99
C MET A 68 -1.32 18.25 16.18
N LEU A 69 -2.09 17.17 16.03
CA LEU A 69 -2.12 16.04 16.96
C LEU A 69 -1.32 14.89 16.37
N VAL A 70 -0.53 14.23 17.20
CA VAL A 70 0.38 13.16 16.80
C VAL A 70 0.10 11.92 17.64
N ASP A 71 -0.38 10.86 16.99
CA ASP A 71 -0.48 9.51 17.56
C ASP A 71 0.86 8.79 17.33
N CYS A 72 1.53 8.47 18.44
CA CYS A 72 2.81 7.79 18.44
C CYS A 72 2.68 6.30 18.78
N LYS A 73 1.60 5.92 19.50
CA LYS A 73 1.37 4.57 20.00
C LYS A 73 -0.11 4.37 20.35
N SER A 74 -0.52 3.11 20.44
CA SER A 74 -1.82 2.77 21.02
C SER A 74 -1.96 3.33 22.44
N GLY A 75 -3.01 4.13 22.68
CA GLY A 75 -3.21 4.85 23.92
C GLY A 75 -3.70 6.25 23.65
N GLY A 76 -3.29 7.23 24.46
CA GLY A 76 -3.42 8.65 24.15
C GLY A 76 -4.62 9.39 24.76
N ARG A 77 -4.67 10.70 24.51
CA ARG A 77 -5.79 11.59 24.90
C ARG A 77 -6.75 11.79 23.73
N SER A 78 -8.04 11.74 24.03
CA SER A 78 -9.10 11.99 23.04
C SER A 78 -9.64 13.41 23.10
N ASP A 79 -9.37 14.16 24.16
CA ASP A 79 -9.72 15.56 24.27
C ASP A 79 -8.66 16.43 23.61
N LEU A 80 -9.09 17.55 23.04
CA LEU A 80 -8.22 18.46 22.30
C LEU A 80 -7.49 19.44 23.25
N PRO A 81 -6.31 19.96 22.87
CA PRO A 81 -5.60 20.97 23.66
C PRO A 81 -6.41 22.27 23.77
N ASP A 82 -5.97 23.20 24.63
CA ASP A 82 -6.45 24.58 24.72
C ASP A 82 -7.97 24.81 24.86
N GLY A 83 -8.66 23.83 25.46
CA GLY A 83 -10.03 23.99 25.94
C GLY A 83 -11.11 23.83 24.88
N PHE A 84 -10.79 23.28 23.71
CA PHE A 84 -11.76 22.81 22.74
C PHE A 84 -12.68 21.75 23.36
N ARG A 85 -13.95 21.74 22.96
CA ARG A 85 -14.96 20.82 23.50
C ARG A 85 -15.07 19.54 22.68
N GLU A 86 -14.69 19.65 21.42
CA GLU A 86 -14.56 18.60 20.44
C GLU A 86 -13.57 17.52 20.91
N ARG A 87 -13.69 16.33 20.34
CA ARG A 87 -12.85 15.17 20.63
C ARG A 87 -12.32 14.57 19.35
N THR A 88 -11.25 13.81 19.45
CA THR A 88 -10.72 13.03 18.32
C THR A 88 -11.07 11.54 18.42
N ASP A 89 -11.22 10.88 17.27
CA ASP A 89 -11.22 9.42 17.13
C ASP A 89 -9.83 8.77 17.04
N HIS A 90 -8.78 9.57 16.85
CA HIS A 90 -7.38 9.20 16.85
C HIS A 90 -6.70 9.84 18.07
N PRO A 91 -6.72 9.16 19.24
CA PRO A 91 -6.08 9.70 20.43
C PRO A 91 -4.61 10.04 20.19
N TRP A 92 -4.13 11.08 20.85
CA TRP A 92 -2.79 11.61 20.60
C TRP A 92 -1.88 11.50 21.81
N GLU A 93 -0.57 11.37 21.56
CA GLU A 93 0.50 11.45 22.56
C GLU A 93 1.15 12.82 22.63
N VAL A 94 1.19 13.54 21.51
CA VAL A 94 1.76 14.89 21.42
C VAL A 94 0.79 15.80 20.67
N ALA A 95 0.51 16.96 21.24
CA ALA A 95 -0.22 18.03 20.58
C ALA A 95 0.68 19.26 20.43
N VAL A 96 0.66 19.84 19.23
CA VAL A 96 1.37 21.07 18.87
C VAL A 96 0.32 22.13 18.56
N GLY A 97 0.43 23.30 19.18
CA GLY A 97 -0.34 24.51 18.85
C GLY A 97 0.60 25.63 18.44
N LEU A 98 0.33 26.25 17.29
CA LEU A 98 1.07 27.38 16.73
C LEU A 98 0.12 28.57 16.65
N TYR A 99 0.40 29.61 17.44
CA TYR A 99 -0.46 30.79 17.55
C TYR A 99 0.11 31.94 16.72
N ASP A 100 1.44 32.10 16.70
CA ASP A 100 2.13 32.99 15.78
C ASP A 100 3.59 32.52 15.56
N SER A 101 4.40 33.33 14.87
CA SER A 101 5.82 33.00 14.60
C SER A 101 6.73 32.90 15.84
N GLN A 102 6.28 33.38 17.00
CA GLN A 102 7.03 33.42 18.26
C GLN A 102 6.35 32.61 19.39
N ASN A 103 5.04 32.43 19.32
CA ASN A 103 4.24 31.77 20.34
C ASN A 103 3.73 30.41 19.83
N ASN A 104 4.21 29.35 20.48
CA ASN A 104 3.78 27.97 20.24
C ASN A 104 3.76 27.17 21.55
N LYS A 105 3.08 26.03 21.52
CA LYS A 105 2.98 25.11 22.64
C LYS A 105 3.05 23.68 22.15
N VAL A 106 3.90 22.88 22.80
CA VAL A 106 3.95 21.43 22.60
C VAL A 106 3.66 20.76 23.93
N VAL A 107 2.65 19.89 23.95
CA VAL A 107 2.20 19.20 25.16
C VAL A 107 2.07 17.71 24.89
N SER A 108 2.51 16.89 25.84
CA SER A 108 2.31 15.44 25.81
C SER A 108 1.00 15.05 26.49
N ALA A 109 0.50 13.85 26.20
CA ALA A 109 -0.75 13.33 26.77
C ALA A 109 -0.74 13.28 28.31
N ASP A 110 0.43 13.12 28.94
CA ASP A 110 0.62 13.19 30.39
C ASP A 110 0.58 14.61 30.97
N GLY A 111 0.46 15.64 30.13
CA GLY A 111 0.44 17.06 30.49
C GLY A 111 1.82 17.72 30.51
N ALA A 112 2.91 17.02 30.20
CA ALA A 112 4.23 17.62 30.13
C ALA A 112 4.35 18.60 28.95
N THR A 113 5.01 19.74 29.18
CA THR A 113 5.23 20.77 28.15
C THR A 113 6.66 20.76 27.63
N HIS A 114 6.85 20.83 26.32
CA HIS A 114 8.17 20.72 25.65
C HIS A 114 8.56 22.04 24.99
N GLN A 115 9.10 22.97 25.78
CA GLN A 115 9.53 24.28 25.26
C GLN A 115 10.69 24.13 24.26
N GLY A 116 10.61 24.85 23.14
CA GLY A 116 11.67 24.86 22.11
C GLY A 116 11.71 23.62 21.22
N ALA A 117 10.77 22.68 21.38
CA ALA A 117 10.63 21.51 20.52
C ALA A 117 10.15 21.87 19.10
N VAL A 118 9.41 22.96 18.95
CA VAL A 118 9.05 23.51 17.64
C VAL A 118 9.95 24.68 17.28
N LYS A 119 10.41 24.72 16.03
CA LYS A 119 11.26 25.77 15.46
C LYS A 119 10.78 26.14 14.06
N ASP A 120 11.43 27.14 13.46
CA ASP A 120 11.24 27.56 12.07
C ASP A 120 9.78 27.92 11.72
N VAL A 121 9.01 28.37 12.71
CA VAL A 121 7.58 28.70 12.53
C VAL A 121 7.44 29.93 11.63
N ARG A 122 6.74 29.76 10.51
CA ARG A 122 6.52 30.82 9.52
C ARG A 122 5.10 30.77 8.99
N PHE A 123 4.39 31.88 9.13
CA PHE A 123 3.10 32.15 8.50
C PHE A 123 3.36 33.07 7.30
N ALA A 124 3.31 32.55 6.08
CA ALA A 124 3.53 33.35 4.88
C ALA A 124 2.92 32.71 3.63
N ASN A 125 2.45 33.56 2.71
CA ASN A 125 2.05 33.17 1.35
C ASN A 125 0.99 32.06 1.30
N GLY A 126 0.07 32.05 2.26
CA GLY A 126 -0.97 31.02 2.34
C GLY A 126 -0.42 29.67 2.80
N ALA A 127 0.60 29.67 3.64
CA ALA A 127 1.10 28.47 4.27
C ALA A 127 1.62 28.73 5.68
N VAL A 128 1.58 27.69 6.51
CA VAL A 128 2.26 27.62 7.79
C VAL A 128 3.34 26.54 7.70
N GLU A 129 4.59 26.93 7.88
CA GLU A 129 5.75 26.04 7.89
C GLU A 129 6.34 25.99 9.31
N PHE A 130 6.77 24.82 9.76
CA PHE A 130 7.43 24.65 11.05
C PHE A 130 8.25 23.35 11.09
N SER A 131 9.13 23.22 12.08
CA SER A 131 9.87 22.00 12.37
C SER A 131 9.61 21.51 13.79
N LEU A 132 9.59 20.19 13.99
CA LEU A 132 9.39 19.52 15.27
C LEU A 132 10.58 18.61 15.60
N ASP A 133 11.13 18.79 16.79
CA ASP A 133 12.19 17.94 17.33
C ASP A 133 11.65 16.53 17.61
N LYS A 134 12.23 15.55 16.89
CA LYS A 134 11.87 14.13 16.98
C LYS A 134 12.04 13.55 18.38
N SER A 135 12.87 14.13 19.24
CA SER A 135 13.08 13.64 20.60
C SER A 135 11.79 13.65 21.43
N VAL A 136 10.88 14.59 21.19
CA VAL A 136 9.58 14.64 21.87
C VAL A 136 8.72 13.44 21.49
N LEU A 137 8.72 13.05 20.22
CA LEU A 137 7.99 11.88 19.74
C LEU A 137 8.62 10.58 20.25
N ARG A 138 9.95 10.49 20.21
CA ARG A 138 10.71 9.33 20.72
C ARG A 138 10.48 9.11 22.21
N ALA A 139 10.37 10.18 23.00
CA ALA A 139 10.02 10.10 24.41
C ALA A 139 8.62 9.50 24.64
N GLN A 140 7.71 9.63 23.65
CA GLN A 140 6.37 9.05 23.71
C GLN A 140 6.28 7.62 23.16
N GLY A 141 7.38 7.04 22.66
CA GLY A 141 7.47 5.66 22.18
C GLY A 141 7.47 5.50 20.66
N TRP A 142 7.57 6.61 19.93
CA TRP A 142 7.78 6.61 18.48
C TRP A 142 9.25 6.30 18.12
N SER A 143 9.47 5.74 16.93
CA SER A 143 10.80 5.57 16.34
C SER A 143 10.73 5.91 14.85
N ASP A 144 11.83 6.33 14.26
CA ASP A 144 11.88 6.82 12.86
C ASP A 144 11.42 5.79 11.82
N GLU A 145 11.37 4.49 12.19
CA GLU A 145 10.85 3.41 11.35
C GLU A 145 9.32 3.29 11.35
N LYS A 146 8.62 4.01 12.21
CA LYS A 146 7.16 3.95 12.32
C LYS A 146 6.51 5.14 11.64
N SER A 147 5.41 4.88 10.92
CA SER A 147 4.50 5.95 10.52
C SER A 147 3.89 6.63 11.74
N LEU A 148 3.51 7.89 11.56
CA LEU A 148 2.73 8.68 12.51
C LEU A 148 1.35 8.93 11.90
N ASP A 149 0.32 8.78 12.71
CA ASP A 149 -1.00 9.27 12.36
C ASP A 149 -1.12 10.71 12.89
N LEU A 150 -1.38 11.63 11.97
CA LEU A 150 -1.42 13.07 12.22
C LEU A 150 -2.80 13.63 11.95
N GLN A 151 -3.28 14.48 12.85
CA GLN A 151 -4.47 15.28 12.58
C GLN A 151 -4.12 16.75 12.66
N PHE A 152 -4.48 17.50 11.61
CA PHE A 152 -4.31 18.94 11.55
C PHE A 152 -5.67 19.62 11.57
N PHE A 153 -5.76 20.68 12.35
CA PHE A 153 -6.94 21.53 12.37
C PHE A 153 -6.57 22.98 12.64
N THR A 154 -7.37 23.90 12.12
CA THR A 154 -7.22 25.34 12.37
C THR A 154 -8.30 25.83 13.32
N ALA A 155 -8.03 26.97 13.95
CA ALA A 155 -9.04 27.75 14.64
C ALA A 155 -8.81 29.24 14.39
N ARG A 156 -9.84 30.03 14.70
CA ARG A 156 -9.69 31.48 14.85
C ARG A 156 -8.85 31.77 16.10
N ASP A 157 -7.94 32.73 15.99
CA ASP A 157 -7.08 33.27 17.06
C ASP A 157 -7.73 33.18 18.47
N PHE A 158 -7.18 32.30 19.31
CA PHE A 158 -7.58 31.98 20.69
C PHE A 158 -9.06 31.66 20.91
N THR A 159 -9.77 31.24 19.86
CA THR A 159 -11.18 30.83 19.92
C THR A 159 -11.26 29.31 19.83
N PRO A 160 -11.74 28.60 20.88
CA PRO A 160 -11.76 27.14 20.91
C PRO A 160 -12.94 26.58 20.10
N GLN A 161 -12.91 26.82 18.78
CA GLN A 161 -13.82 26.29 17.78
C GLN A 161 -12.99 25.91 16.56
N ILE A 162 -13.11 24.65 16.13
CA ILE A 162 -12.43 24.19 14.92
C ILE A 162 -13.01 24.94 13.71
N THR A 163 -12.14 25.60 12.95
CA THR A 163 -12.53 26.26 11.69
C THR A 163 -12.32 25.37 10.50
N ASP A 164 -11.28 24.54 10.53
CA ASP A 164 -11.05 23.59 9.45
C ASP A 164 -10.18 22.40 9.86
N THR A 165 -10.17 21.34 9.04
CA THR A 165 -9.40 20.11 9.21
C THR A 165 -8.78 19.67 7.89
N ALA A 166 -7.59 19.08 7.93
CA ALA A 166 -6.88 18.61 6.73
C ALA A 166 -7.50 17.37 6.05
N THR A 167 -8.68 16.95 6.51
CA THR A 167 -9.51 15.87 5.98
C THR A 167 -10.82 16.43 5.44
N ALA A 168 -11.32 15.84 4.36
CA ALA A 168 -12.61 16.21 3.77
C ALA A 168 -13.80 15.93 4.69
N ASP A 169 -13.61 15.06 5.67
CA ASP A 169 -14.60 14.80 6.71
C ASP A 169 -14.50 15.87 7.80
N LYS A 170 -15.57 16.65 7.99
CA LYS A 170 -15.56 17.85 8.84
C LYS A 170 -16.23 17.59 10.19
N PRO A 171 -15.68 18.09 11.32
CA PRO A 171 -16.16 17.73 12.66
C PRO A 171 -17.63 18.08 12.92
N TRP A 172 -18.15 19.17 12.34
CA TRP A 172 -19.53 19.61 12.53
C TRP A 172 -20.56 18.70 11.86
N ASP A 173 -20.16 17.89 10.88
CA ASP A 173 -21.05 16.91 10.23
C ASP A 173 -21.22 15.64 11.09
N HIS A 174 -20.34 15.42 12.07
CA HIS A 174 -20.29 14.21 12.90
C HIS A 174 -20.29 14.49 14.41
N GLY A 175 -21.03 15.51 14.84
CA GLY A 175 -21.26 15.78 16.27
C GLY A 175 -20.05 16.35 17.01
N GLY A 176 -19.17 17.08 16.30
CA GLY A 176 -18.00 17.74 16.85
C GLY A 176 -16.82 16.79 17.08
N ARG A 177 -16.73 15.70 16.32
CA ARG A 177 -15.63 14.74 16.42
C ARG A 177 -14.66 14.95 15.26
N LEU A 178 -13.39 15.18 15.57
CA LEU A 178 -12.30 15.15 14.61
C LEU A 178 -12.05 13.70 14.18
N SER A 179 -12.17 13.44 12.88
CA SER A 179 -12.16 12.09 12.29
C SER A 179 -11.09 11.93 11.21
N GLY A 180 -10.56 10.71 11.12
CA GLY A 180 -9.52 10.36 10.14
C GLY A 180 -8.15 10.95 10.49
N ALA A 181 -7.10 10.45 9.84
CA ALA A 181 -5.73 10.90 10.05
C ALA A 181 -4.92 10.90 8.76
N LEU A 182 -3.98 11.82 8.69
CA LEU A 182 -2.93 11.85 7.68
C LEU A 182 -1.76 10.98 8.15
N VAL A 183 -1.38 10.00 7.36
CA VAL A 183 -0.34 9.04 7.75
C VAL A 183 1.00 9.48 7.16
N THR A 184 2.01 9.72 8.00
CA THR A 184 3.36 9.92 7.48
C THR A 184 3.87 8.63 6.86
N PRO A 185 4.67 8.69 5.78
CA PRO A 185 5.32 7.51 5.28
C PRO A 185 6.23 6.96 6.38
N GLY A 186 5.84 5.84 7.00
CA GLY A 186 6.76 5.10 7.85
C GLY A 186 7.96 4.71 7.00
N GLU A 187 9.18 4.77 7.53
CA GLU A 187 10.27 4.08 6.86
C GLU A 187 9.88 2.61 6.90
N ALA A 188 9.35 2.08 5.79
CA ALA A 188 9.38 0.64 5.57
C ALA A 188 10.80 0.24 5.97
N SER A 189 10.92 -0.58 7.02
CA SER A 189 12.23 -1.00 7.49
C SER A 189 13.01 -1.36 6.23
N PRO A 190 14.23 -0.81 6.02
CA PRO A 190 15.03 -1.24 4.89
C PRO A 190 14.96 -2.76 4.92
N PRO A 191 14.55 -3.42 3.81
CA PRO A 191 14.28 -4.85 3.81
C PRO A 191 15.42 -5.47 4.57
N THR A 192 15.11 -6.17 5.67
CA THR A 192 16.14 -6.72 6.58
C THR A 192 17.24 -7.22 5.67
N PRO A 193 18.46 -6.60 5.70
CA PRO A 193 19.45 -6.94 4.71
C PRO A 193 19.55 -8.46 4.73
N PRO A 194 19.48 -9.13 3.57
CA PRO A 194 19.56 -10.58 3.54
C PRO A 194 20.74 -10.94 4.45
N PRO A 195 20.55 -11.93 5.35
CA PRO A 195 21.59 -12.27 6.31
C PRO A 195 22.93 -12.30 5.56
N PRO A 196 23.98 -11.67 6.10
CA PRO A 196 25.24 -11.51 5.39
C PRO A 196 25.59 -12.84 4.73
N PRO A 197 25.92 -12.85 3.43
CA PRO A 197 26.02 -14.08 2.66
C PRO A 197 26.82 -15.08 3.48
N GLU A 198 26.23 -16.25 3.73
CA GLU A 198 26.92 -17.33 4.44
C GLU A 198 28.30 -17.47 3.78
N PRO A 199 29.38 -17.60 4.57
CA PRO A 199 30.71 -17.77 4.00
C PRO A 199 30.66 -18.86 2.94
N PRO A 200 31.33 -18.66 1.78
CA PRO A 200 31.17 -19.52 0.62
C PRO A 200 31.28 -20.98 1.04
N SER A 201 30.15 -21.67 1.01
CA SER A 201 30.07 -23.10 1.22
C SER A 201 30.59 -23.78 -0.05
N ASP A 202 31.41 -24.81 0.11
CA ASP A 202 31.85 -25.69 -1.00
C ASP A 202 30.66 -26.34 -1.75
N LYS A 203 29.44 -26.19 -1.20
CA LYS A 203 28.17 -26.56 -1.82
C LYS A 203 27.20 -25.36 -1.73
N PRO A 204 27.00 -24.57 -2.79
CA PRO A 204 26.02 -23.49 -2.76
C PRO A 204 24.62 -24.05 -2.51
N LYS A 205 23.85 -23.38 -1.63
CA LYS A 205 22.44 -23.71 -1.42
C LYS A 205 21.63 -23.11 -2.57
N ILE A 206 20.81 -23.93 -3.23
CA ILE A 206 19.83 -23.47 -4.23
C ILE A 206 18.48 -23.35 -3.53
N TYR A 207 17.86 -22.18 -3.61
CA TYR A 207 16.50 -21.95 -3.16
C TYR A 207 15.57 -21.98 -4.37
N VAL A 208 14.49 -22.74 -4.28
CA VAL A 208 13.48 -22.86 -5.35
C VAL A 208 12.17 -22.30 -4.81
N ALA A 209 11.61 -21.32 -5.52
CA ALA A 209 10.28 -20.80 -5.27
C ALA A 209 9.32 -21.32 -6.34
N MET A 210 8.13 -21.76 -5.92
CA MET A 210 7.06 -22.20 -6.81
C MET A 210 5.87 -21.26 -6.67
N HIS A 211 5.47 -20.64 -7.79
CA HIS A 211 4.35 -19.72 -7.85
C HIS A 211 3.32 -20.20 -8.87
N TRP A 212 2.05 -20.28 -8.47
CA TRP A 212 0.93 -20.58 -9.36
C TRP A 212 0.00 -19.37 -9.45
N HIS A 213 -0.34 -18.95 -10.68
CA HIS A 213 -1.21 -17.81 -10.91
C HIS A 213 -2.63 -18.27 -11.29
N MET A 214 -3.62 -17.88 -10.50
CA MET A 214 -5.02 -18.29 -10.62
C MET A 214 -5.90 -17.09 -10.98
N HIS A 215 -6.35 -17.06 -12.23
CA HIS A 215 -7.20 -16.01 -12.75
C HIS A 215 -8.25 -16.51 -13.74
N GLN A 216 -9.43 -15.91 -13.64
CA GLN A 216 -10.47 -15.87 -14.67
C GLN A 216 -11.12 -14.48 -14.63
N PRO A 217 -11.47 -13.88 -15.78
CA PRO A 217 -12.10 -12.57 -15.81
C PRO A 217 -13.55 -12.63 -15.33
N ILE A 218 -14.14 -11.45 -15.11
CA ILE A 218 -15.59 -11.30 -15.24
C ILE A 218 -15.88 -11.25 -16.75
N TYR A 219 -16.61 -12.24 -17.25
CA TYR A 219 -16.78 -12.46 -18.69
C TYR A 219 -17.67 -11.43 -19.36
N TRP A 220 -18.61 -10.83 -18.62
CA TRP A 220 -19.48 -9.78 -19.14
C TRP A 220 -19.76 -8.71 -18.07
N PRO A 221 -19.58 -7.41 -18.38
CA PRO A 221 -19.80 -6.35 -17.40
C PRO A 221 -21.20 -6.39 -16.80
N GLY A 222 -21.27 -6.42 -15.47
CA GLY A 222 -22.53 -6.40 -14.72
C GLY A 222 -23.30 -7.72 -14.69
N GLN A 223 -22.75 -8.81 -15.25
CA GLN A 223 -23.34 -10.15 -15.19
C GLN A 223 -22.43 -11.09 -14.40
N ASN A 224 -23.03 -12.00 -13.64
CA ASN A 224 -22.29 -13.14 -13.10
C ASN A 224 -22.05 -14.19 -14.20
N ILE A 225 -21.23 -15.20 -13.90
CA ILE A 225 -20.85 -16.23 -14.88
C ILE A 225 -22.04 -17.05 -15.42
N VAL A 226 -23.07 -17.30 -14.62
CA VAL A 226 -24.27 -18.05 -15.05
C VAL A 226 -25.13 -17.19 -15.96
N GLU A 227 -25.29 -15.91 -15.65
CA GLU A 227 -25.97 -14.94 -16.52
C GLU A 227 -25.22 -14.80 -17.85
N THR A 228 -23.89 -14.67 -17.80
CA THR A 228 -23.06 -14.54 -18.99
C THR A 228 -23.15 -15.76 -19.90
N SER A 229 -23.14 -16.97 -19.35
CA SER A 229 -23.30 -18.20 -20.13
C SER A 229 -24.69 -18.35 -20.78
N HIS A 230 -25.71 -17.66 -20.27
CA HIS A 230 -27.05 -17.65 -20.87
C HIS A 230 -27.31 -16.41 -21.74
N ASN A 231 -26.36 -15.48 -21.82
CA ASN A 231 -26.49 -14.29 -22.62
C ASN A 231 -26.40 -14.65 -24.12
N PRO A 232 -27.44 -14.37 -24.94
CA PRO A 232 -27.42 -14.71 -26.36
C PRO A 232 -26.37 -13.93 -27.17
N ASP A 233 -25.87 -12.81 -26.65
CA ASP A 233 -24.82 -12.01 -27.28
C ASP A 233 -23.41 -12.47 -26.86
N ASN A 234 -23.30 -13.38 -25.88
CA ASN A 234 -22.04 -14.00 -25.51
C ASN A 234 -21.75 -15.20 -26.42
N THR A 235 -20.62 -15.16 -27.14
CA THR A 235 -20.19 -16.25 -28.03
C THR A 235 -19.23 -17.24 -27.36
N ASP A 236 -18.87 -17.01 -26.09
CA ASP A 236 -17.94 -17.84 -25.33
C ASP A 236 -18.67 -18.82 -24.38
N ASP A 237 -17.95 -19.83 -23.87
CA ASP A 237 -18.44 -20.75 -22.82
C ASP A 237 -17.73 -20.55 -21.47
N PRO A 238 -18.08 -19.49 -20.71
CA PRO A 238 -17.49 -19.22 -19.39
C PRO A 238 -17.58 -20.42 -18.44
N ILE A 239 -18.75 -21.06 -18.33
CA ILE A 239 -18.93 -22.20 -17.42
C ILE A 239 -18.00 -23.34 -17.83
N GLY A 240 -17.96 -23.72 -19.11
CA GLY A 240 -17.07 -24.78 -19.60
C GLY A 240 -15.59 -24.46 -19.36
N HIS A 241 -15.19 -23.20 -19.57
CA HIS A 241 -13.83 -22.73 -19.26
C HIS A 241 -13.49 -22.87 -17.78
N VAL A 242 -14.36 -22.44 -16.86
CA VAL A 242 -14.06 -22.51 -15.42
C VAL A 242 -14.18 -23.94 -14.88
N THR A 243 -15.06 -24.77 -15.46
CA THR A 243 -15.34 -26.14 -15.00
C THR A 243 -14.55 -27.23 -15.73
N TRP A 244 -13.59 -26.86 -16.58
CA TRP A 244 -12.67 -27.83 -17.18
C TRP A 244 -11.94 -28.65 -16.08
N PRO A 245 -11.82 -29.99 -16.19
CA PRO A 245 -11.32 -30.83 -15.09
C PRO A 245 -9.98 -30.39 -14.49
N ASP A 246 -9.00 -30.02 -15.33
CA ASP A 246 -7.69 -29.55 -14.85
C ASP A 246 -7.79 -28.24 -14.06
N ARG A 247 -8.74 -27.36 -14.43
CA ARG A 247 -9.01 -26.10 -13.73
C ARG A 247 -9.78 -26.33 -12.44
N VAL A 248 -10.77 -27.23 -12.43
CA VAL A 248 -11.47 -27.62 -11.19
C VAL A 248 -10.47 -28.12 -10.15
N GLY A 249 -9.56 -29.01 -10.54
CA GLY A 249 -8.50 -29.49 -9.65
C GLY A 249 -7.55 -28.37 -9.19
N GLY A 250 -7.13 -27.50 -10.13
CA GLY A 250 -6.33 -26.32 -9.83
C GLY A 250 -7.00 -25.33 -8.86
N TYR A 251 -8.31 -25.16 -8.95
CA TYR A 251 -9.07 -24.22 -8.12
C TYR A 251 -9.52 -24.79 -6.78
N THR A 252 -9.31 -26.09 -6.52
CA THR A 252 -9.81 -26.73 -5.30
C THR A 252 -8.73 -27.41 -4.47
N HIS A 253 -7.77 -28.11 -5.08
CA HIS A 253 -6.86 -28.96 -4.29
C HIS A 253 -5.45 -29.21 -4.84
N TYR A 254 -5.14 -29.04 -6.13
CA TYR A 254 -3.85 -29.50 -6.68
C TYR A 254 -2.61 -29.01 -5.91
N MET A 255 -2.57 -27.72 -5.55
CA MET A 255 -1.45 -27.17 -4.78
C MET A 255 -1.53 -27.50 -3.29
N ALA A 256 -2.73 -27.68 -2.73
CA ALA A 256 -2.89 -28.17 -1.36
C ALA A 256 -2.37 -29.60 -1.22
N ASP A 257 -2.72 -30.49 -2.15
CA ASP A 257 -2.22 -31.86 -2.20
C ASP A 257 -0.71 -31.90 -2.39
N ALA A 258 -0.14 -31.00 -3.19
CA ALA A 258 1.31 -30.90 -3.37
C ALA A 258 2.01 -30.54 -2.06
N VAL A 259 1.44 -29.61 -1.28
CA VAL A 259 1.92 -29.25 0.06
C VAL A 259 1.83 -30.44 1.02
N GLU A 260 0.70 -31.14 1.04
CA GLU A 260 0.47 -32.27 1.93
C GLU A 260 1.41 -33.44 1.61
N ARG A 261 1.50 -33.84 0.33
CA ARG A 261 2.36 -34.95 -0.12
C ARG A 261 3.85 -34.72 0.18
N ASN A 262 4.27 -33.46 0.30
CA ASN A 262 5.66 -33.09 0.54
C ASN A 262 5.88 -32.48 1.94
N ALA A 263 4.96 -32.72 2.89
CA ALA A 263 5.07 -32.20 4.25
C ALA A 263 6.30 -32.72 5.01
N ASN A 264 6.87 -33.85 4.58
CA ASN A 264 8.13 -34.40 5.10
C ASN A 264 9.36 -33.52 4.79
N LEU A 265 9.27 -32.61 3.81
CA LEU A 265 10.33 -31.66 3.53
C LEU A 265 10.22 -30.45 4.49
N PRO A 266 11.26 -30.14 5.28
CA PRO A 266 11.18 -29.20 6.40
C PRO A 266 10.96 -27.74 5.99
N HIS A 267 11.30 -27.37 4.75
CA HIS A 267 11.22 -26.00 4.24
C HIS A 267 10.32 -25.87 3.00
N MET A 268 9.62 -26.94 2.61
CA MET A 268 8.75 -26.90 1.43
C MET A 268 7.54 -26.01 1.68
N GLY A 269 7.36 -25.03 0.79
CA GLY A 269 6.18 -24.21 0.69
C GLY A 269 5.98 -23.74 -0.75
N VAL A 270 4.78 -23.24 -1.04
CA VAL A 270 4.36 -22.77 -2.36
C VAL A 270 3.59 -21.46 -2.24
N GLN A 271 3.53 -20.73 -3.34
CA GLN A 271 2.84 -19.45 -3.43
C GLN A 271 1.76 -19.52 -4.50
N ILE A 272 0.63 -18.86 -4.26
CA ILE A 272 -0.46 -18.76 -5.22
C ILE A 272 -0.90 -17.28 -5.32
N SER A 273 -0.99 -16.72 -6.52
CA SER A 273 -1.72 -15.46 -6.73
C SER A 273 -3.15 -15.81 -7.12
N TRP A 274 -4.12 -15.14 -6.52
CA TRP A 274 -5.53 -15.48 -6.68
C TRP A 274 -6.38 -14.22 -6.81
N THR A 275 -7.03 -14.09 -7.97
CA THR A 275 -7.86 -12.91 -8.29
C THR A 275 -9.24 -12.97 -7.64
N GLY A 276 -9.81 -11.79 -7.38
CA GLY A 276 -11.16 -11.69 -6.83
C GLY A 276 -12.23 -12.12 -7.83
N SER A 277 -12.06 -11.75 -9.10
CA SER A 277 -12.97 -12.16 -10.18
C SER A 277 -13.10 -13.69 -10.31
N LEU A 278 -12.00 -14.43 -10.12
CA LEU A 278 -12.06 -15.90 -10.06
C LEU A 278 -12.92 -16.36 -8.88
N THR A 279 -12.73 -15.79 -7.70
CA THR A 279 -13.49 -16.16 -6.50
C THR A 279 -14.99 -15.89 -6.67
N GLU A 280 -15.37 -14.78 -7.32
CA GLU A 280 -16.76 -14.48 -7.64
C GLU A 280 -17.38 -15.54 -8.55
N ASN A 281 -16.65 -15.94 -9.60
CA ASN A 281 -17.09 -17.00 -10.50
C ASN A 281 -17.27 -18.31 -9.74
N LEU A 282 -16.28 -18.74 -8.94
CA LEU A 282 -16.34 -19.99 -8.19
C LEU A 282 -17.47 -20.01 -7.16
N ASN A 283 -17.69 -18.91 -6.43
CA ASN A 283 -18.79 -18.79 -5.48
C ASN A 283 -20.15 -18.84 -6.18
N THR A 284 -20.29 -18.17 -7.33
CA THR A 284 -21.52 -18.21 -8.13
C THR A 284 -21.80 -19.63 -8.61
N LEU A 285 -20.81 -20.30 -9.19
CA LEU A 285 -20.94 -21.68 -9.67
C LEU A 285 -21.26 -22.65 -8.54
N ALA A 286 -20.58 -22.53 -7.40
CA ALA A 286 -20.84 -23.33 -6.21
C ALA A 286 -22.27 -23.13 -5.68
N SER A 287 -22.74 -21.88 -5.61
CA SER A 287 -24.12 -21.55 -5.19
C SER A 287 -25.20 -22.18 -6.08
N HIS A 288 -24.89 -22.41 -7.36
CA HIS A 288 -25.77 -23.07 -8.33
C HIS A 288 -25.51 -24.58 -8.46
N GLY A 289 -24.55 -25.14 -7.72
CA GLY A 289 -24.18 -26.56 -7.78
C GLY A 289 -23.49 -26.97 -9.08
N ILE A 290 -22.82 -26.04 -9.76
CA ILE A 290 -22.17 -26.25 -11.06
C ILE A 290 -20.66 -26.42 -10.83
N GLY A 291 -20.13 -27.64 -11.03
CA GLY A 291 -18.69 -27.94 -11.01
C GLY A 291 -17.97 -27.83 -9.64
N PHE A 292 -18.48 -27.02 -8.71
CA PHE A 292 -17.87 -26.72 -7.42
C PHE A 292 -18.85 -26.94 -6.26
N GLY A 293 -18.36 -27.40 -5.12
CA GLY A 293 -19.13 -27.49 -3.88
C GLY A 293 -19.09 -26.17 -3.09
N GLN A 294 -20.02 -26.00 -2.14
CA GLN A 294 -20.08 -24.83 -1.24
C GLN A 294 -18.80 -24.59 -0.42
N HIS A 295 -17.98 -25.63 -0.29
CA HIS A 295 -16.74 -25.65 0.48
C HIS A 295 -15.51 -25.90 -0.41
N TRP A 296 -15.56 -25.47 -1.67
CA TRP A 296 -14.49 -25.67 -2.66
C TRP A 296 -13.10 -25.22 -2.19
N MET A 297 -13.04 -24.26 -1.26
CA MET A 297 -11.82 -23.64 -0.73
C MET A 297 -11.17 -24.40 0.44
N ASP A 298 -11.82 -25.42 1.00
CA ASP A 298 -11.42 -26.00 2.29
C ASP A 298 -10.04 -26.70 2.24
N GLY A 299 -9.68 -27.31 1.10
CA GLY A 299 -8.35 -27.90 0.90
C GLY A 299 -7.24 -26.84 1.03
N TYR A 300 -7.45 -25.68 0.42
CA TYR A 300 -6.52 -24.56 0.54
C TYR A 300 -6.46 -23.96 1.95
N ARG A 301 -7.60 -23.85 2.63
CA ARG A 301 -7.64 -23.43 4.05
C ARG A 301 -6.84 -24.39 4.93
N ALA A 302 -6.93 -25.69 4.69
CA ALA A 302 -6.18 -26.70 5.43
C ALA A 302 -4.67 -26.58 5.17
N ALA A 303 -4.25 -26.52 3.91
CA ALA A 303 -2.84 -26.38 3.54
C ALA A 303 -2.21 -25.09 4.08
N ARG A 304 -2.94 -23.96 4.07
CA ARG A 304 -2.45 -22.67 4.59
C ARG A 304 -2.15 -22.69 6.10
N ARG A 305 -2.79 -23.58 6.87
CA ARG A 305 -2.51 -23.76 8.31
C ARG A 305 -1.26 -24.59 8.58
N MET A 306 -0.75 -25.30 7.59
CA MET A 306 0.46 -26.10 7.73
C MET A 306 1.69 -25.18 7.79
N GLN A 307 2.62 -25.49 8.68
CA GLN A 307 3.85 -24.72 8.86
C GLN A 307 5.08 -25.51 8.41
N THR A 308 6.07 -24.79 7.92
CA THR A 308 7.44 -25.26 7.76
C THR A 308 8.12 -25.38 9.14
N SER A 309 9.29 -26.01 9.18
CA SER A 309 10.14 -26.08 10.39
C SER A 309 10.56 -24.71 10.95
N LEU A 310 10.45 -23.64 10.15
CA LEU A 310 10.75 -22.27 10.54
C LEU A 310 9.51 -21.47 10.95
N GLY A 311 8.33 -22.11 11.03
CA GLY A 311 7.08 -21.46 11.40
C GLY A 311 6.37 -20.70 10.27
N ASN A 312 6.94 -20.66 9.06
CA ASN A 312 6.29 -20.04 7.89
C ASN A 312 5.13 -20.91 7.37
N PRO A 313 4.04 -20.31 6.85
CA PRO A 313 3.00 -21.05 6.13
C PRO A 313 3.59 -21.85 4.96
N ARG A 314 3.08 -23.07 4.74
CA ARG A 314 3.47 -23.87 3.56
C ARG A 314 2.74 -23.46 2.28
N LEU A 315 1.65 -22.73 2.40
CA LEU A 315 0.94 -22.16 1.27
C LEU A 315 0.68 -20.69 1.57
N ASP A 316 1.27 -19.80 0.77
CA ASP A 316 1.03 -18.37 0.86
C ASP A 316 0.22 -17.88 -0.34
N PHE A 317 -0.77 -17.02 -0.07
CA PHE A 317 -1.55 -16.36 -1.12
C PHE A 317 -0.97 -14.99 -1.35
N VAL A 318 -0.09 -14.86 -2.34
CA VAL A 318 0.52 -13.58 -2.71
C VAL A 318 -0.52 -12.62 -3.28
N GLY A 319 -0.32 -11.34 -2.99
CA GLY A 319 -1.23 -10.27 -3.39
C GLY A 319 -1.27 -10.11 -4.89
N ILE A 320 -2.42 -9.68 -5.39
CA ILE A 320 -2.66 -9.31 -6.79
C ILE A 320 -3.85 -8.34 -6.83
N ALA A 321 -4.01 -7.60 -7.92
CA ALA A 321 -5.20 -6.77 -8.12
C ALA A 321 -6.44 -7.63 -8.37
N TYR A 322 -7.57 -7.22 -7.79
CA TYR A 322 -8.81 -8.01 -7.74
C TYR A 322 -9.33 -8.46 -9.12
N HIS A 323 -9.36 -7.55 -10.09
CA HIS A 323 -9.86 -7.79 -11.46
C HIS A 323 -8.74 -7.94 -12.50
N HIS A 324 -7.49 -8.13 -12.06
CA HIS A 324 -6.35 -8.32 -12.96
C HIS A 324 -6.05 -7.16 -13.96
N PRO A 325 -6.18 -5.86 -13.60
CA PRO A 325 -5.77 -4.77 -14.49
C PRO A 325 -4.25 -4.77 -14.73
N LEU A 326 -3.81 -4.32 -15.91
CA LEU A 326 -2.40 -4.02 -16.20
C LEU A 326 -1.93 -2.81 -15.37
N MET A 327 -1.61 -3.05 -14.10
CA MET A 327 -1.29 -2.01 -13.13
C MET A 327 -0.10 -1.14 -13.54
N GLY A 328 0.86 -1.71 -14.29
CA GLY A 328 1.98 -0.96 -14.82
C GLY A 328 1.60 0.21 -15.74
N LEU A 329 0.38 0.18 -16.30
CA LEU A 329 -0.16 1.25 -17.14
C LEU A 329 -1.06 2.23 -16.38
N THR A 330 -1.66 1.80 -15.27
CA THR A 330 -2.65 2.59 -14.53
C THR A 330 -2.09 3.24 -13.26
N THR A 331 -0.89 2.84 -12.81
CA THR A 331 -0.28 3.36 -11.58
C THR A 331 0.69 4.50 -11.88
N THR A 332 0.49 5.64 -11.23
CA THR A 332 1.30 6.86 -11.39
C THR A 332 2.34 7.03 -10.29
N GLY A 333 2.14 6.38 -9.14
CA GLY A 333 2.98 6.52 -7.94
C GLY A 333 2.57 7.70 -7.05
N THR A 334 1.53 8.43 -7.44
CA THR A 334 0.98 9.57 -6.70
C THR A 334 -0.24 9.12 -5.89
N PRO A 335 -0.24 9.30 -4.54
CA PRO A 335 -1.44 9.09 -3.74
C PRO A 335 -2.61 9.93 -4.25
N GLY A 336 -3.80 9.34 -4.40
CA GLY A 336 -4.99 9.99 -4.97
C GLY A 336 -5.27 9.57 -6.41
N ASP A 337 -4.27 9.64 -7.29
CA ASP A 337 -4.38 9.15 -8.67
C ASP A 337 -4.45 7.63 -8.72
N ASP A 338 -3.74 6.96 -7.81
CA ASP A 338 -3.66 5.50 -7.70
C ASP A 338 -4.88 4.86 -6.99
N ARG A 339 -5.98 5.61 -6.80
CA ARG A 339 -7.14 5.16 -6.02
C ARG A 339 -7.76 3.86 -6.55
N ASP A 340 -7.81 3.68 -7.87
CA ASP A 340 -8.31 2.43 -8.47
C ASP A 340 -7.42 1.24 -8.08
N GLY A 341 -6.10 1.37 -8.24
CA GLY A 341 -5.15 0.34 -7.85
C GLY A 341 -5.20 0.02 -6.36
N GLU A 342 -5.37 1.03 -5.52
CA GLU A 342 -5.54 0.83 -4.07
C GLU A 342 -6.83 0.07 -3.73
N ILE A 343 -7.97 0.42 -4.35
CA ILE A 343 -9.23 -0.29 -4.18
C ILE A 343 -9.09 -1.75 -4.64
N GLN A 344 -8.50 -2.00 -5.80
CA GLN A 344 -8.24 -3.35 -6.33
C GLN A 344 -7.42 -4.19 -5.35
N ILE A 345 -6.38 -3.61 -4.74
CA ILE A 345 -5.56 -4.30 -3.75
C ILE A 345 -6.35 -4.59 -2.47
N ARG A 346 -7.07 -3.60 -1.93
CA ARG A 346 -7.81 -3.75 -0.67
C ARG A 346 -8.97 -4.73 -0.79
N MET A 347 -9.69 -4.70 -1.92
CA MET A 347 -10.71 -5.70 -2.23
C MET A 347 -10.12 -7.11 -2.25
N GLN A 348 -8.93 -7.29 -2.84
CA GLN A 348 -8.29 -8.60 -2.93
C GLN A 348 -7.82 -9.09 -1.56
N GLN A 349 -7.27 -8.20 -0.73
CA GLN A 349 -6.91 -8.53 0.65
C GLN A 349 -8.12 -8.98 1.46
N ALA A 350 -9.24 -8.24 1.39
CA ALA A 350 -10.48 -8.61 2.07
C ALA A 350 -11.04 -9.95 1.57
N MET A 351 -11.01 -10.18 0.26
CA MET A 351 -11.43 -11.45 -0.34
C MET A 351 -10.56 -12.61 0.13
N LEU A 352 -9.24 -12.47 0.16
CA LEU A 352 -8.33 -13.52 0.63
C LEU A 352 -8.56 -13.85 2.11
N GLU A 353 -8.74 -12.84 2.95
CA GLU A 353 -9.03 -13.02 4.37
C GLU A 353 -10.34 -13.79 4.57
N HIS A 354 -11.42 -13.34 3.91
CA HIS A 354 -12.72 -14.01 3.98
C HIS A 354 -12.70 -15.44 3.43
N THR A 355 -12.04 -15.64 2.29
CA THR A 355 -12.09 -16.92 1.55
C THR A 355 -11.11 -17.94 2.10
N PHE A 356 -9.87 -17.54 2.44
CA PHE A 356 -8.80 -18.47 2.81
C PHE A 356 -8.30 -18.29 4.25
N GLY A 357 -8.54 -17.13 4.87
CA GLY A 357 -8.02 -16.79 6.21
C GLY A 357 -6.49 -16.74 6.27
N GLY A 358 -5.92 -16.71 7.47
CA GLY A 358 -4.47 -16.76 7.67
C GLY A 358 -3.77 -15.40 7.60
N PRO A 359 -2.43 -15.35 7.78
CA PRO A 359 -1.68 -14.10 7.82
C PRO A 359 -1.67 -13.41 6.46
N LYS A 360 -1.65 -12.08 6.48
CA LYS A 360 -1.46 -11.26 5.28
C LYS A 360 -0.09 -11.55 4.66
N THR A 361 -0.06 -11.77 3.35
CA THR A 361 1.18 -11.94 2.58
C THR A 361 1.96 -10.62 2.50
N LYS A 362 3.27 -10.74 2.33
CA LYS A 362 4.18 -9.62 2.05
C LYS A 362 4.51 -9.50 0.57
N GLY A 363 4.12 -10.49 -0.24
CA GLY A 363 4.46 -10.55 -1.66
C GLY A 363 3.35 -10.07 -2.55
N TYR A 364 3.74 -9.49 -3.69
CA TYR A 364 2.84 -9.07 -4.74
C TYR A 364 3.20 -9.71 -6.09
N PHE A 365 2.20 -10.20 -6.80
CA PHE A 365 2.31 -10.55 -8.21
C PHE A 365 1.60 -9.46 -9.02
N PRO A 366 2.35 -8.56 -9.69
CA PRO A 366 1.79 -7.63 -10.66
C PRO A 366 1.07 -8.42 -11.76
N PRO A 367 -0.19 -8.09 -12.13
CA PRO A 367 -0.85 -8.71 -13.26
C PRO A 367 0.03 -8.73 -14.51
N GLU A 368 0.18 -9.90 -15.13
CA GLU A 368 1.09 -10.17 -16.26
C GLU A 368 2.57 -9.88 -15.99
N GLN A 369 2.99 -9.83 -14.72
CA GLN A 369 4.31 -9.32 -14.30
C GLN A 369 4.60 -7.91 -14.86
N GLY A 370 3.55 -7.19 -15.23
CA GLY A 370 3.56 -5.84 -15.76
C GLY A 370 3.90 -4.84 -14.66
N PHE A 371 5.19 -4.65 -14.45
CA PHE A 371 5.73 -3.85 -13.35
C PHE A 371 6.28 -2.51 -13.84
N THR A 372 6.10 -1.49 -13.01
CA THR A 372 6.81 -0.21 -13.09
C THR A 372 7.17 0.23 -11.68
N GLU A 373 8.29 0.92 -11.50
CA GLU A 373 8.70 1.43 -10.19
C GLU A 373 7.67 2.40 -9.58
N ARG A 374 6.80 3.01 -10.40
CA ARG A 374 5.66 3.82 -9.92
C ARG A 374 4.67 3.02 -9.09
N MET A 375 4.65 1.69 -9.20
CA MET A 375 3.83 0.84 -8.33
C MET A 375 4.38 0.74 -6.91
N ILE A 376 5.68 0.93 -6.70
CA ILE A 376 6.33 0.70 -5.41
C ILE A 376 5.68 1.50 -4.27
N PRO A 377 5.40 2.82 -4.41
CA PRO A 377 4.73 3.58 -3.36
C PRO A 377 3.35 3.01 -3.00
N LEU A 378 2.55 2.61 -3.99
CA LEU A 378 1.23 2.01 -3.77
C LEU A 378 1.35 0.65 -3.06
N LEU A 379 2.24 -0.22 -3.53
CA LEU A 379 2.46 -1.54 -2.95
C LEU A 379 2.96 -1.45 -1.51
N SER A 380 3.90 -0.56 -1.24
CA SER A 380 4.46 -0.34 0.10
C SER A 380 3.38 0.16 1.07
N ARG A 381 2.61 1.19 0.70
CA ARG A 381 1.54 1.75 1.56
C ARG A 381 0.39 0.77 1.81
N THR A 382 0.20 -0.19 0.91
CA THR A 382 -0.80 -1.26 1.07
C THR A 382 -0.25 -2.52 1.74
N GLY A 383 0.99 -2.48 2.22
CA GLY A 383 1.59 -3.48 3.11
C GLY A 383 2.33 -4.63 2.40
N TYR A 384 2.75 -4.44 1.15
CA TYR A 384 3.63 -5.38 0.45
C TYR A 384 5.10 -4.95 0.57
N GLU A 385 5.99 -5.93 0.67
CA GLU A 385 7.44 -5.74 0.87
C GLU A 385 8.27 -6.21 -0.33
N TRP A 386 7.71 -7.08 -1.19
CA TRP A 386 8.39 -7.59 -2.37
C TRP A 386 7.40 -7.86 -3.51
N ALA A 387 7.90 -7.83 -4.75
CA ALA A 387 7.12 -8.14 -5.95
C ALA A 387 7.83 -9.16 -6.84
N LEU A 388 7.05 -9.98 -7.55
CA LEU A 388 7.54 -10.87 -8.60
C LEU A 388 7.61 -10.11 -9.92
N VAL A 389 8.80 -10.05 -10.52
CA VAL A 389 9.02 -9.43 -11.84
C VAL A 389 9.66 -10.44 -12.78
N ASP A 390 9.37 -10.29 -14.06
CA ASP A 390 10.03 -11.08 -15.11
C ASP A 390 11.53 -10.75 -15.21
N ASN A 391 12.35 -11.72 -15.63
CA ASN A 391 13.80 -11.54 -15.75
C ASN A 391 14.17 -10.43 -16.75
N TYR A 392 13.32 -10.14 -17.75
CA TYR A 392 13.54 -9.03 -18.69
C TYR A 392 13.63 -7.66 -18.00
N HIS A 393 12.99 -7.46 -16.84
CA HIS A 393 13.13 -6.21 -16.08
C HIS A 393 14.55 -6.01 -15.54
N LEU A 394 15.33 -7.09 -15.40
CA LEU A 394 16.69 -7.05 -14.85
C LEU A 394 17.75 -7.24 -15.93
N GLU A 395 17.62 -8.25 -16.79
CA GLU A 395 18.64 -8.63 -17.77
C GLU A 395 18.89 -7.53 -18.81
N ARG A 396 17.85 -6.78 -19.18
CA ARG A 396 17.95 -5.68 -20.16
C ARG A 396 18.73 -4.48 -19.62
N THR A 397 19.03 -4.44 -18.31
CA THR A 397 19.91 -3.44 -17.71
C THR A 397 21.40 -3.77 -17.92
N ALA A 398 21.73 -4.95 -18.43
CA ALA A 398 23.11 -5.34 -18.69
C ALA A 398 23.63 -4.71 -19.98
N VAL A 399 24.82 -4.12 -19.92
CA VAL A 399 25.54 -3.61 -21.09
C VAL A 399 25.80 -4.76 -22.06
N GLY A 400 25.41 -4.57 -23.32
CA GLY A 400 25.59 -5.60 -24.35
C GLY A 400 24.59 -6.76 -24.27
N TYR A 401 23.46 -6.58 -23.57
CA TYR A 401 22.33 -7.52 -23.64
C TYR A 401 22.00 -7.86 -25.11
N PRO A 402 21.94 -9.13 -25.50
CA PRO A 402 21.83 -9.57 -26.89
C PRO A 402 20.38 -9.51 -27.38
N TRP A 403 19.78 -8.31 -27.34
CA TRP A 403 18.39 -8.11 -27.75
C TRP A 403 18.16 -8.56 -29.18
N SER A 404 17.00 -9.19 -29.41
CA SER A 404 16.52 -9.47 -30.75
C SER A 404 15.04 -9.10 -30.93
N PRO A 405 14.59 -8.79 -32.17
CA PRO A 405 13.18 -8.47 -32.44
C PRO A 405 12.19 -9.59 -32.09
N SER A 406 12.65 -10.83 -31.92
CA SER A 406 11.78 -11.97 -31.56
C SER A 406 11.24 -11.88 -30.12
N GLU A 407 11.87 -11.07 -29.26
CA GLU A 407 11.44 -10.83 -27.88
C GLU A 407 10.15 -9.98 -27.80
N LYS A 408 9.71 -9.38 -28.92
CA LYS A 408 8.47 -8.55 -29.00
C LYS A 408 8.40 -7.41 -27.98
N VAL A 409 9.55 -6.96 -27.49
CA VAL A 409 9.73 -5.77 -26.67
C VAL A 409 10.73 -4.83 -27.34
N GLU A 410 10.59 -3.53 -27.11
CA GLU A 410 11.51 -2.53 -27.67
C GLU A 410 12.98 -2.82 -27.27
N PRO A 411 13.97 -2.39 -28.07
CA PRO A 411 15.38 -2.48 -27.68
C PRO A 411 15.63 -1.85 -26.30
N PRO A 412 16.57 -2.39 -25.49
CA PRO A 412 16.94 -1.76 -24.23
C PRO A 412 17.37 -0.30 -24.45
N ASN A 413 16.86 0.60 -23.61
CA ASN A 413 17.29 1.98 -23.60
C ASN A 413 18.75 2.03 -23.09
N PRO A 414 19.71 2.61 -23.86
CA PRO A 414 21.11 2.68 -23.45
C PRO A 414 21.33 3.38 -22.10
N ALA A 415 20.43 4.28 -21.70
CA ALA A 415 20.52 4.95 -20.39
C ALA A 415 20.22 4.01 -19.21
N ASP A 416 19.42 2.95 -19.43
CA ASP A 416 19.03 1.98 -18.40
C ASP A 416 20.03 0.82 -18.29
N GLN A 417 20.99 0.73 -19.23
CA GLN A 417 22.04 -0.29 -19.26
C GLN A 417 23.18 0.02 -18.26
N THR A 418 22.87 -0.04 -16.97
CA THR A 418 23.81 0.31 -15.88
C THR A 418 24.53 -0.90 -15.28
N THR A 419 24.05 -2.11 -15.54
CA THR A 419 24.65 -3.36 -15.05
C THR A 419 25.83 -3.75 -15.97
N PRO A 420 27.01 -4.14 -15.42
CA PRO A 420 28.14 -4.58 -16.22
C PRO A 420 27.79 -5.73 -17.17
N ALA A 421 28.49 -5.79 -18.30
CA ALA A 421 28.32 -6.87 -19.27
C ALA A 421 28.54 -8.25 -18.62
N GLN A 422 27.63 -9.18 -18.92
CA GLN A 422 27.72 -10.56 -18.45
C GLN A 422 28.52 -11.41 -19.45
N PRO A 423 29.28 -12.42 -18.98
CA PRO A 423 30.17 -13.20 -19.84
C PRO A 423 29.41 -14.11 -20.82
N GLU A 424 28.19 -14.54 -20.48
CA GLU A 424 27.39 -15.47 -21.26
C GLU A 424 25.89 -15.19 -21.05
N TYR A 425 25.10 -15.35 -22.12
CA TYR A 425 23.64 -15.36 -22.08
C TYR A 425 23.16 -16.70 -22.62
N VAL A 426 22.32 -17.39 -21.86
CA VAL A 426 21.77 -18.70 -22.23
C VAL A 426 20.27 -18.56 -22.41
N GLN A 427 19.78 -18.78 -23.63
CA GLN A 427 18.36 -18.88 -23.88
C GLN A 427 17.88 -20.28 -23.49
N MET A 428 17.07 -20.37 -22.43
CA MET A 428 16.45 -21.61 -22.01
C MET A 428 15.00 -21.65 -22.52
N HIS A 429 14.60 -22.79 -23.08
CA HIS A 429 13.21 -23.04 -23.45
C HIS A 429 12.61 -23.99 -22.42
N CYS A 430 11.46 -23.61 -21.84
CA CYS A 430 10.66 -24.52 -21.03
C CYS A 430 9.64 -25.19 -21.94
N GLU A 431 9.68 -26.51 -22.07
CA GLU A 431 8.63 -27.27 -22.76
C GLU A 431 7.36 -27.23 -21.90
N GLN A 432 6.25 -26.73 -22.46
CA GLN A 432 4.96 -26.85 -21.80
C GLN A 432 4.57 -28.33 -21.81
N ASN A 433 4.68 -28.99 -20.65
CA ASN A 433 4.18 -30.34 -20.47
C ASN A 433 2.65 -30.31 -20.27
N ALA A 434 1.92 -29.83 -21.26
CA ALA A 434 0.49 -30.04 -21.34
C ALA A 434 0.28 -31.40 -22.01
N SER A 435 0.07 -32.43 -21.20
CA SER A 435 -0.31 -33.77 -21.68
C SER A 435 -1.70 -33.78 -22.36
N ASN A 436 -2.44 -32.68 -22.26
CA ASN A 436 -3.62 -32.36 -23.04
C ASN A 436 -3.34 -31.15 -23.93
N PRO A 437 -3.72 -31.16 -25.23
CA PRO A 437 -3.70 -29.94 -26.03
C PRO A 437 -4.60 -28.92 -25.33
N VAL A 438 -3.99 -27.91 -24.71
CA VAL A 438 -4.70 -26.72 -24.26
C VAL A 438 -5.34 -26.14 -25.51
N SER A 439 -6.66 -25.97 -25.52
CA SER A 439 -7.39 -25.43 -26.67
C SER A 439 -6.71 -24.13 -27.09
N GLY A 440 -6.16 -24.10 -28.30
CA GLY A 440 -5.62 -22.90 -28.89
C GLY A 440 -6.73 -21.87 -29.06
N LEU A 441 -6.80 -20.93 -28.13
CA LEU A 441 -7.40 -19.62 -28.34
C LEU A 441 -6.36 -18.60 -27.89
N GLY A 442 -5.49 -18.29 -28.84
CA GLY A 442 -4.62 -17.12 -28.88
C GLY A 442 -4.68 -16.57 -30.30
#